data_AF-G5HR58-F1
#
_entry.id   AF-G5HR58-F1
#
_cell.length_a   1.000
_cell.length_b   1.000
_cell.length_c   1.000
_cell.angle_alpha   90.00
_cell.angle_beta   90.00
_cell.angle_gamma   90.00
#
_symmetry.space_group_name_H-M   'P 1'
#
loop_
_entity.id
_entity.type
_entity.pdbx_description
1 polymer ?
#
loop_
_entity_poly.entity_id
_entity_poly.type
_entity_poly.pdbx_seq_one_letter_code
_entity_poly.pdbx_strand_id
1 'polypeptide(L)'
;MSSKGLTFLAFIAGAGIGSVCTWQLLKRKYELIAQEEIDSVKAAYAERESVEKAGKSFVKGFRDGLKVAEDRTPKDVDDMDFKKYASIIQKEGYTDYSKTVEEKKGEAFVEKPYVISPEEFGEFEEYEKISLTYYADEVLADENDEEVDDVEEIVGKGSLNHFGEYEDDSVFVRNDRLKCDYEILLDQRNYSDVVKTMPHRMEE
;
A
#
# COMPACT_ATOMS: atom_id res chain seq x y z
N MET A 1 34.91 34.46 -67.27
CA MET A 1 34.85 33.67 -66.02
C MET A 1 33.50 32.97 -65.98
N SER A 2 33.46 31.64 -65.84
CA SER A 2 32.20 30.89 -66.04
C SER A 2 31.24 31.08 -64.87
N SER A 3 29.99 31.45 -65.18
CA SER A 3 28.93 31.73 -64.20
C SER A 3 28.61 30.55 -63.27
N LYS A 4 28.94 29.32 -63.69
CA LYS A 4 28.72 28.07 -62.94
C LYS A 4 29.63 27.90 -61.72
N GLY A 5 30.84 28.47 -61.77
CA GLY A 5 31.76 28.43 -60.62
C GLY A 5 31.33 29.37 -59.49
N LEU A 6 30.75 30.53 -59.83
CA LEU A 6 30.29 31.51 -58.86
C LEU A 6 29.05 31.02 -58.09
N THR A 7 28.13 30.33 -58.78
CA THR A 7 26.95 29.73 -58.13
C THR A 7 27.32 28.60 -57.18
N PHE A 8 28.33 27.80 -57.51
CA PHE A 8 28.81 26.72 -56.64
C PHE A 8 29.52 27.27 -55.39
N LEU A 9 30.32 28.34 -55.53
CA LEU A 9 30.94 29.03 -54.39
C LEU A 9 29.90 29.66 -53.45
N ALA A 10 28.85 30.27 -53.99
CA ALA A 10 27.76 30.83 -53.20
C ALA A 10 27.00 29.75 -52.40
N PHE A 11 26.80 28.56 -52.98
CA PHE A 11 26.19 27.42 -52.29
C PHE A 11 27.04 26.90 -51.12
N ILE A 12 28.36 26.75 -51.33
CA ILE A 12 29.28 26.30 -50.26
C ILE A 12 29.33 27.32 -49.12
N ALA A 13 29.37 28.62 -49.45
CA ALA A 13 29.33 29.68 -48.45
C ALA A 13 28.01 29.67 -47.65
N GLY A 14 26.88 29.51 -48.33
CA GLY A 14 25.56 29.38 -47.70
C GLY A 14 25.44 28.15 -46.80
N ALA A 15 25.95 27.00 -47.25
CA ALA A 15 25.97 25.77 -46.47
C ALA A 15 26.84 25.90 -45.20
N GLY A 16 27.99 26.55 -45.31
CA GLY A 16 28.87 26.82 -44.17
C GLY A 16 28.19 27.70 -43.11
N ILE A 17 27.60 28.83 -43.52
CA ILE A 17 26.91 29.74 -42.59
C ILE A 17 25.67 29.06 -41.99
N GLY A 18 24.88 28.35 -42.81
CA GLY A 18 23.70 27.61 -42.36
C GLY A 18 24.05 26.55 -41.31
N SER A 19 25.12 25.79 -41.51
CA SER A 19 25.59 24.77 -40.56
C SER A 19 26.06 25.34 -39.23
N VAL A 20 26.71 26.51 -39.23
CA VAL A 20 27.15 27.17 -37.98
C VAL A 20 25.95 27.69 -37.20
N CYS A 21 25.00 28.33 -37.88
CA CYS A 21 23.78 28.84 -37.25
C CYS A 21 22.95 27.71 -36.64
N THR A 22 22.75 26.59 -37.35
CA THR A 22 21.99 25.44 -36.81
C THR A 22 22.71 24.81 -35.63
N TRP A 23 24.03 24.58 -35.72
CA TRP A 23 24.82 24.07 -34.59
C TRP A 23 24.69 24.95 -33.34
N GLN A 24 24.72 26.27 -33.50
CA GLN A 24 24.61 27.21 -32.38
C GLN A 24 23.23 27.20 -31.74
N LEU A 25 22.17 26.99 -32.53
CA LEU A 25 20.79 26.84 -32.02
C LEU A 25 20.57 25.51 -31.31
N LEU A 26 21.06 24.40 -31.90
CA LEU A 26 20.97 23.08 -31.28
C LEU A 26 21.73 23.08 -29.95
N LYS A 27 22.98 23.56 -29.92
CA LYS A 27 23.80 23.60 -28.70
C LYS A 27 23.08 24.32 -27.56
N ARG A 28 22.48 25.49 -27.83
CA ARG A 28 21.71 26.24 -26.84
C ARG A 28 20.49 25.47 -26.32
N LYS A 29 19.73 24.81 -27.21
CA LYS A 29 18.54 24.05 -26.78
C LYS A 29 18.90 22.84 -25.91
N TYR A 30 19.91 22.07 -26.29
CA TYR A 30 20.32 20.89 -25.52
C TYR A 30 21.01 21.27 -24.20
N GLU A 31 21.74 22.39 -24.16
CA GLU A 31 22.38 22.90 -22.94
C GLU A 31 21.35 23.38 -21.91
N LEU A 32 20.28 24.03 -22.35
CA LEU A 32 19.18 24.48 -21.47
C LEU A 32 18.44 23.29 -20.84
N ILE A 33 18.11 22.26 -21.64
CA ILE A 33 17.41 21.06 -21.15
C ILE A 33 18.29 20.31 -20.14
N ALA A 34 19.59 20.15 -20.44
CA ALA A 34 20.51 19.48 -19.54
C ALA A 34 20.71 20.24 -18.20
N GLN A 35 20.73 21.57 -18.23
CA GLN A 35 20.83 22.37 -17.00
C GLN A 35 19.54 22.32 -16.17
N GLU A 36 18.37 22.33 -16.80
CA GLU A 36 17.08 22.25 -16.11
C GLU A 36 16.90 20.91 -15.37
N GLU A 37 17.29 19.79 -15.98
CA GLU A 37 17.25 18.48 -15.32
C GLU A 37 18.23 18.39 -14.15
N ILE A 38 19.43 18.96 -14.27
CA ILE A 38 20.42 18.93 -13.19
C ILE A 38 19.98 19.83 -12.02
N ASP A 39 19.46 21.02 -12.30
CA ASP A 39 19.07 21.97 -11.27
C ASP A 39 17.82 21.52 -10.51
N SER A 40 16.86 20.89 -11.20
CA SER A 40 15.66 20.34 -10.55
C SER A 40 16.01 19.21 -9.57
N VAL A 41 16.90 18.30 -9.95
CA VAL A 41 17.39 17.23 -9.07
C VAL A 41 18.11 17.84 -7.87
N LYS A 42 19.02 18.79 -8.11
CA LYS A 42 19.78 19.45 -7.04
C LYS A 42 18.86 20.17 -6.04
N ALA A 43 17.80 20.82 -6.52
CA ALA A 43 16.81 21.48 -5.67
C ALA A 43 16.04 20.46 -4.81
N ALA A 44 15.56 19.36 -5.39
CA ALA A 44 14.85 18.32 -4.66
C ALA A 44 15.70 17.65 -3.58
N TYR A 45 16.99 17.42 -3.85
CA TYR A 45 17.92 16.89 -2.84
C TYR A 45 18.23 17.90 -1.73
N ALA A 46 18.41 19.19 -2.06
CA ALA A 46 18.63 20.24 -1.07
C ALA A 46 17.42 20.43 -0.14
N GLU A 47 16.20 20.33 -0.69
CA GLU A 47 14.96 20.39 0.08
C GLU A 47 14.88 19.21 1.07
N ARG A 48 15.12 17.98 0.61
CA ARG A 48 15.14 16.78 1.47
C ARG A 48 16.19 16.87 2.59
N GLU A 49 17.39 17.36 2.28
CA GLU A 49 18.46 17.52 3.28
C GLU A 49 18.08 18.56 4.35
N SER A 50 17.39 19.64 3.95
CA SER A 50 16.92 20.68 4.88
C SER A 50 15.83 20.16 5.83
N VAL A 51 14.90 19.36 5.31
CA VAL A 51 13.82 18.71 6.09
C VAL A 51 14.40 17.68 7.05
N GLU A 52 15.38 16.89 6.61
CA GLU A 52 16.06 15.90 7.46
C GLU A 52 16.84 16.57 8.59
N LYS A 53 17.56 17.66 8.31
CA LYS A 53 18.26 18.45 9.35
C LYS A 53 17.29 19.09 10.33
N ALA A 54 16.16 19.64 9.86
CA ALA A 54 15.12 20.20 10.71
C ALA A 54 14.51 19.13 11.63
N GLY A 55 14.20 17.94 11.09
CA GLY A 55 13.69 16.80 11.85
C GLY A 55 14.66 16.32 12.93
N LYS A 56 15.95 16.18 12.61
CA LYS A 56 16.99 15.81 13.58
C LYS A 56 17.17 16.86 14.68
N SER A 57 17.09 18.14 14.34
CA SER A 57 17.16 19.24 15.32
C SER A 57 15.95 19.24 16.27
N PHE A 58 14.75 18.98 15.75
CA PHE A 58 13.53 18.92 16.56
C PHE A 58 13.55 17.75 17.55
N VAL A 59 13.93 16.55 17.07
CA VAL A 59 14.05 15.35 17.92
C VAL A 59 15.11 15.53 19.00
N LYS A 60 16.23 16.19 18.68
CA LYS A 60 17.27 16.51 19.66
C LYS A 60 16.78 17.51 20.72
N GLY A 61 16.12 18.59 20.30
CA GLY A 61 15.56 19.58 21.24
C GLY A 61 14.50 18.98 22.18
N PHE A 62 13.66 18.08 21.68
CA PHE A 62 12.68 17.37 22.50
C PHE A 62 13.34 16.46 23.55
N ARG A 63 14.37 15.69 23.14
CA ARG A 63 15.12 14.81 24.04
C ARG A 63 15.87 15.58 25.13
N ASP A 64 16.45 16.73 24.78
CA ASP A 64 17.17 17.56 25.74
C ASP A 64 16.21 18.24 26.73
N GLY A 65 15.00 18.64 26.28
CA GLY A 65 13.94 19.16 27.15
C GLY A 65 13.43 18.13 28.17
N LEU A 66 13.31 16.86 27.79
CA LEU A 66 12.87 15.77 28.67
C LEU A 66 13.87 15.53 29.82
N LYS A 67 15.17 15.55 29.53
CA LYS A 67 16.23 15.37 30.55
C LYS A 67 16.28 16.50 31.57
N VAL A 68 15.95 17.72 31.17
CA VAL A 68 15.92 18.90 32.07
C VAL A 68 14.68 18.86 32.99
N ALA A 69 13.58 18.24 32.56
CA ALA A 69 12.40 18.05 33.40
C ALA A 69 12.63 16.98 34.49
N GLU A 70 13.36 15.92 34.16
CA GLU A 70 13.70 14.82 35.07
C GLU A 70 14.67 15.25 36.19
N ASP A 71 15.55 16.21 35.93
CA ASP A 71 16.53 16.71 36.91
C ASP A 71 15.95 17.76 37.88
N ARG A 72 14.73 18.26 37.62
CA ARG A 72 14.05 19.29 38.43
C ARG A 72 13.07 18.73 39.47
N THR A 73 12.88 17.41 39.55
CA THR A 73 12.07 16.78 40.60
C THR A 73 12.90 16.66 41.90
N PRO A 74 12.50 17.31 43.01
CA PRO A 74 13.18 17.15 44.29
C PRO A 74 13.13 15.69 44.76
N LYS A 75 14.28 15.12 45.13
CA LYS A 75 14.45 13.72 45.59
C LYS A 75 14.06 13.49 47.05
N ASP A 76 13.30 14.37 47.66
CA ASP A 76 12.93 14.29 49.08
C ASP A 76 11.41 14.21 49.24
N VAL A 77 10.86 13.02 49.01
CA VAL A 77 9.54 12.59 49.50
C VAL A 77 9.69 11.22 50.16
N ASP A 78 10.53 11.19 51.19
CA ASP A 78 10.53 10.11 52.17
C ASP A 78 9.21 10.19 52.97
N ASP A 79 8.52 9.06 53.06
CA ASP A 79 7.30 8.82 53.85
C ASP A 79 5.93 9.21 53.24
N MET A 80 5.73 8.92 51.96
CA MET A 80 4.40 8.47 51.53
C MET A 80 4.42 6.95 51.43
N ASP A 81 3.76 6.29 52.38
CA ASP A 81 3.56 4.84 52.40
C ASP A 81 2.81 4.42 51.13
N PHE A 82 3.57 4.15 50.07
CA PHE A 82 3.11 3.76 48.75
C PHE A 82 2.15 2.58 48.83
N LYS A 83 2.31 1.74 49.85
CA LYS A 83 1.46 0.59 50.13
C LYS A 83 0.03 1.01 50.49
N LYS A 84 -0.14 2.11 51.22
CA LYS A 84 -1.47 2.66 51.57
C LYS A 84 -2.21 3.13 50.32
N TYR A 85 -1.55 3.87 49.44
CA TYR A 85 -2.16 4.37 48.21
C TYR A 85 -2.43 3.26 47.20
N ALA A 86 -1.51 2.31 47.03
CA ALA A 86 -1.73 1.12 46.22
C ALA A 86 -2.96 0.32 46.69
N SER A 87 -3.15 0.19 48.00
CA SER A 87 -4.31 -0.50 48.59
C SER A 87 -5.63 0.23 48.30
N ILE A 88 -5.63 1.58 48.29
CA ILE A 88 -6.82 2.38 47.98
C ILE A 88 -7.20 2.23 46.50
N ILE A 89 -6.22 2.30 45.59
CA ILE A 89 -6.44 2.14 44.14
C ILE A 89 -7.03 0.76 43.84
N GLN A 90 -6.50 -0.30 44.47
CA GLN A 90 -6.99 -1.66 44.29
C GLN A 90 -8.38 -1.88 44.90
N LYS A 91 -8.66 -1.29 46.06
CA LYS A 91 -9.96 -1.41 46.75
C LYS A 91 -11.08 -0.66 46.00
N GLU A 92 -10.79 0.52 45.49
CA GLU A 92 -11.77 1.39 44.81
C GLU A 92 -11.90 1.04 43.31
N GLY A 93 -11.22 -0.01 42.83
CA GLY A 93 -11.41 -0.57 41.49
C GLY A 93 -10.94 0.32 40.35
N TYR A 94 -9.97 1.21 40.58
CA TYR A 94 -9.44 2.07 39.54
C TYR A 94 -8.72 1.24 38.46
N THR A 95 -9.07 1.50 37.19
CA THR A 95 -8.45 0.84 36.04
C THR A 95 -6.98 1.25 35.92
N ASP A 96 -6.10 0.27 35.99
CA ASP A 96 -4.65 0.46 35.82
C ASP A 96 -4.29 0.54 34.32
N TYR A 97 -4.24 1.76 33.80
CA TYR A 97 -3.82 2.05 32.43
C TYR A 97 -2.30 1.97 32.23
N SER A 98 -1.51 1.68 33.29
CA SER A 98 -0.05 1.56 33.23
C SER A 98 0.43 0.15 32.88
N LYS A 99 -0.46 -0.85 33.00
CA LYS A 99 -0.30 -2.09 32.26
C LYS A 99 -0.49 -1.76 30.79
N THR A 100 0.63 -1.49 30.12
CA THR A 100 0.76 -1.91 28.72
C THR A 100 0.22 -3.33 28.66
N VAL A 101 -0.81 -3.50 27.84
CA VAL A 101 -1.39 -4.80 27.52
C VAL A 101 -0.20 -5.74 27.42
N GLU A 102 -0.12 -6.76 28.28
CA GLU A 102 0.86 -7.81 28.10
C GLU A 102 0.76 -8.14 26.62
N GLU A 103 1.83 -7.87 25.86
CA GLU A 103 1.97 -8.39 24.53
C GLU A 103 1.94 -9.90 24.75
N LYS A 104 0.72 -10.47 24.76
CA LYS A 104 0.48 -11.83 24.33
C LYS A 104 1.33 -11.89 23.08
N LYS A 105 2.43 -12.64 23.14
CA LYS A 105 3.31 -12.90 22.01
C LYS A 105 2.38 -13.08 20.83
N GLY A 106 2.26 -12.03 20.03
CA GLY A 106 1.29 -12.01 18.96
C GLY A 106 1.71 -13.17 18.10
N GLU A 107 0.82 -14.14 17.93
CA GLU A 107 0.85 -14.96 16.74
C GLU A 107 1.21 -14.01 15.60
N ALA A 108 2.31 -14.31 14.88
CA ALA A 108 2.77 -13.48 13.77
C ALA A 108 1.53 -12.99 13.02
N PHE A 109 1.38 -11.68 12.79
CA PHE A 109 0.20 -11.10 12.16
C PHE A 109 0.02 -11.79 10.80
N VAL A 110 -0.74 -12.88 10.78
CA VAL A 110 -1.10 -13.58 9.57
C VAL A 110 -2.18 -12.70 9.00
N GLU A 111 -1.85 -12.08 7.88
CA GLU A 111 -2.78 -11.27 7.11
C GLU A 111 -3.90 -12.22 6.65
N LYS A 112 -5.01 -12.19 7.37
CA LYS A 112 -6.17 -13.05 7.13
C LYS A 112 -7.07 -12.39 6.08
N PRO A 113 -7.78 -13.19 5.27
CA PRO A 113 -8.81 -12.64 4.39
C PRO A 113 -9.85 -11.83 5.17
N TYR A 114 -10.35 -10.74 4.58
CA TYR A 114 -11.40 -9.90 5.17
C TYR A 114 -12.40 -9.44 4.11
N VAL A 115 -13.63 -9.15 4.57
CA VAL A 115 -14.70 -8.63 3.72
C VAL A 115 -14.41 -7.17 3.37
N ILE A 116 -14.59 -6.84 2.10
CA ILE A 116 -14.46 -5.48 1.55
C ILE A 116 -15.80 -5.02 0.95
N SER A 117 -15.95 -3.72 0.75
CA SER A 117 -17.11 -3.19 0.04
C SER A 117 -17.02 -3.46 -1.47
N PRO A 118 -18.16 -3.45 -2.19
CA PRO A 118 -18.17 -3.57 -3.65
C PRO A 118 -17.39 -2.45 -4.36
N GLU A 119 -17.25 -1.30 -3.73
CA GLU A 119 -16.54 -0.12 -4.25
C GLU A 119 -15.02 -0.31 -4.18
N GLU A 120 -14.54 -1.06 -3.18
CA GLU A 120 -13.12 -1.40 -2.99
C GLU A 120 -12.70 -2.61 -3.85
N PHE A 121 -13.67 -3.39 -4.34
CA PHE A 121 -13.40 -4.57 -5.16
C PHE A 121 -12.70 -4.19 -6.47
N GLY A 122 -11.50 -4.73 -6.69
CA GLY A 122 -10.70 -4.42 -7.86
C GLY A 122 -10.08 -3.02 -7.86
N GLU A 123 -10.00 -2.34 -6.71
CA GLU A 123 -9.28 -1.06 -6.57
C GLU A 123 -7.78 -1.22 -6.88
N PHE A 124 -7.19 -2.37 -6.53
CA PHE A 124 -5.80 -2.68 -6.81
C PHE A 124 -5.65 -3.42 -8.15
N GLU A 125 -5.05 -2.76 -9.15
CA GLU A 125 -4.77 -3.39 -10.46
C GLU A 125 -3.82 -4.59 -10.35
N GLU A 126 -3.01 -4.66 -9.29
CA GLU A 126 -2.10 -5.79 -9.03
C GLU A 126 -2.79 -7.00 -8.40
N TYR A 127 -4.07 -6.88 -8.02
CA TYR A 127 -4.83 -7.98 -7.44
C TYR A 127 -5.64 -8.69 -8.52
N GLU A 128 -5.64 -10.01 -8.48
CA GLU A 128 -6.45 -10.83 -9.37
C GLU A 128 -7.90 -10.84 -8.90
N LYS A 129 -8.85 -10.67 -9.84
CA LYS A 129 -10.28 -10.72 -9.54
C LYS A 129 -10.81 -12.09 -9.89
N ILE A 130 -11.31 -12.80 -8.89
CA ILE A 130 -11.77 -14.18 -9.01
C ILE A 130 -13.22 -14.24 -8.57
N SER A 131 -14.10 -14.81 -9.39
CA SER A 131 -15.49 -15.06 -9.02
C SER A 131 -15.64 -16.50 -8.55
N LEU A 132 -16.25 -16.69 -7.38
CA LEU A 132 -16.53 -17.97 -6.74
C LEU A 132 -18.04 -18.13 -6.54
N THR A 133 -18.52 -19.37 -6.53
CA THR A 133 -19.92 -19.69 -6.30
C THR A 133 -20.07 -20.47 -4.99
N TYR A 134 -20.90 -19.97 -4.08
CA TYR A 134 -21.22 -20.62 -2.82
C TYR A 134 -22.60 -21.27 -2.90
N TYR A 135 -22.63 -22.60 -2.87
CA TYR A 135 -23.83 -23.41 -3.04
C TYR A 135 -24.57 -23.67 -1.72
N ALA A 136 -25.85 -24.07 -1.82
CA ALA A 136 -26.71 -24.34 -0.67
C ALA A 136 -26.27 -25.54 0.20
N ASP A 137 -25.45 -26.44 -0.35
CA ASP A 137 -24.79 -27.54 0.36
C ASP A 137 -23.44 -27.13 1.00
N GLU A 138 -23.21 -25.82 1.17
CA GLU A 138 -22.03 -25.21 1.80
C GLU A 138 -20.72 -25.47 1.05
N VAL A 139 -20.82 -25.77 -0.25
CA VAL A 139 -19.66 -25.97 -1.13
C VAL A 139 -19.32 -24.66 -1.83
N LEU A 140 -18.05 -24.26 -1.74
CA LEU A 140 -17.50 -23.15 -2.51
C LEU A 140 -16.78 -23.72 -3.74
N ALA A 141 -17.13 -23.23 -4.92
CA ALA A 141 -16.51 -23.64 -6.17
C ALA A 141 -16.02 -22.44 -6.97
N ASP A 142 -15.05 -22.66 -7.85
CA ASP A 142 -14.55 -21.65 -8.77
C ASP A 142 -15.46 -21.50 -10.01
N GLU A 143 -15.03 -20.67 -10.97
CA GLU A 143 -15.73 -20.47 -12.25
C GLU A 143 -15.88 -21.74 -13.11
N ASN A 144 -15.10 -22.77 -12.79
CA ASN A 144 -15.03 -24.05 -13.48
C ASN A 144 -15.84 -25.13 -12.76
N ASP A 145 -16.56 -24.78 -11.70
CA ASP A 145 -17.25 -25.69 -10.79
C ASP A 145 -16.29 -26.70 -10.13
N GLU A 146 -15.03 -26.33 -9.98
CA GLU A 146 -14.04 -27.07 -9.19
C GLU A 146 -14.16 -26.63 -7.72
N GLU A 147 -14.29 -27.61 -6.82
CA GLU A 147 -14.42 -27.35 -5.38
C GLU A 147 -13.15 -26.71 -4.82
N VAL A 148 -13.32 -25.66 -4.01
CA VAL A 148 -12.22 -24.94 -3.37
C VAL A 148 -11.78 -25.68 -2.11
N ASP A 149 -10.59 -26.28 -2.15
CA ASP A 149 -10.05 -27.09 -1.03
C ASP A 149 -9.90 -26.29 0.28
N ASP A 150 -9.16 -25.18 0.25
CA ASP A 150 -8.77 -24.42 1.45
C ASP A 150 -9.53 -23.08 1.61
N VAL A 151 -10.85 -23.18 1.80
CA VAL A 151 -11.76 -22.02 1.98
C VAL A 151 -11.28 -21.04 3.06
N GLU A 152 -10.76 -21.53 4.19
CA GLU A 152 -10.28 -20.68 5.29
C GLU A 152 -9.07 -19.84 4.88
N GLU A 153 -8.19 -20.39 4.05
CA GLU A 153 -6.97 -19.73 3.61
C GLU A 153 -7.23 -18.74 2.45
N ILE A 154 -8.22 -19.05 1.62
CA ILE A 154 -8.53 -18.31 0.40
C ILE A 154 -9.48 -17.14 0.71
N VAL A 155 -10.65 -17.42 1.28
CA VAL A 155 -11.68 -16.39 1.56
C VAL A 155 -11.98 -16.19 3.05
N GLY A 156 -11.54 -17.11 3.91
CA GLY A 156 -11.90 -17.11 5.32
C GLY A 156 -13.35 -17.56 5.52
N LYS A 157 -13.58 -18.63 6.28
CA LYS A 157 -14.94 -19.18 6.48
C LYS A 157 -15.88 -18.19 7.14
N GLY A 158 -15.34 -17.26 7.94
CA GLY A 158 -16.10 -16.17 8.55
C GLY A 158 -16.84 -15.33 7.51
N SER A 159 -16.18 -15.01 6.40
CA SER A 159 -16.67 -14.13 5.32
C SER A 159 -17.96 -14.66 4.67
N LEU A 160 -18.15 -15.98 4.60
CA LEU A 160 -19.34 -16.62 4.04
C LEU A 160 -20.62 -16.39 4.87
N ASN A 161 -20.52 -15.76 6.04
CA ASN A 161 -21.69 -15.37 6.86
C ASN A 161 -22.11 -13.91 6.68
N HIS A 162 -21.43 -13.17 5.78
CA HIS A 162 -21.65 -11.74 5.57
C HIS A 162 -22.57 -11.43 4.36
N PHE A 163 -23.25 -12.44 3.80
CA PHE A 163 -24.28 -12.21 2.77
C PHE A 163 -25.38 -11.30 3.33
N GLY A 164 -25.75 -10.26 2.57
CA GLY A 164 -26.71 -9.23 2.98
C GLY A 164 -26.09 -8.04 3.73
N GLU A 165 -24.77 -8.00 3.97
CA GLU A 165 -24.12 -6.80 4.54
C GLU A 165 -24.07 -5.65 3.54
N TYR A 166 -23.70 -5.95 2.29
CA TYR A 166 -23.68 -5.01 1.17
C TYR A 166 -24.71 -5.38 0.10
N GLU A 167 -24.68 -6.63 -0.36
CA GLU A 167 -25.58 -7.19 -1.35
C GLU A 167 -26.20 -8.50 -0.83
N ASP A 168 -27.42 -8.81 -1.26
CA ASP A 168 -28.18 -9.96 -0.74
C ASP A 168 -27.59 -11.31 -1.17
N ASP A 169 -27.02 -11.35 -2.37
CA ASP A 169 -26.53 -12.56 -3.04
C ASP A 169 -25.02 -12.53 -3.34
N SER A 170 -24.29 -11.51 -2.88
CA SER A 170 -22.84 -11.42 -3.09
C SER A 170 -22.08 -10.96 -1.85
N VAL A 171 -20.84 -11.43 -1.72
CA VAL A 171 -19.86 -10.99 -0.73
C VAL A 171 -18.52 -10.80 -1.41
N PHE A 172 -17.85 -9.69 -1.11
CA PHE A 172 -16.52 -9.38 -1.64
C PHE A 172 -15.47 -9.58 -0.56
N VAL A 173 -14.42 -10.34 -0.85
CA VAL A 173 -13.36 -10.70 0.10
C VAL A 173 -12.01 -10.39 -0.50
N ARG A 174 -11.16 -9.71 0.27
CA ARG A 174 -9.76 -9.46 -0.09
C ARG A 174 -8.83 -10.41 0.65
N ASN A 175 -7.87 -10.97 -0.08
CA ASN A 175 -6.77 -11.74 0.47
C ASN A 175 -5.44 -11.12 0.04
N ASP A 176 -4.87 -10.26 0.88
CA ASP A 176 -3.62 -9.56 0.60
C ASP A 176 -2.42 -10.50 0.41
N ARG A 177 -2.44 -11.67 1.07
CA ARG A 177 -1.38 -12.68 0.93
C ARG A 177 -1.38 -13.32 -0.46
N LEU A 178 -2.56 -13.58 -1.01
CA LEU A 178 -2.71 -14.11 -2.37
C LEU A 178 -2.74 -13.00 -3.44
N LYS A 179 -2.88 -11.74 -3.02
CA LYS A 179 -3.16 -10.59 -3.91
C LYS A 179 -4.38 -10.87 -4.78
N CYS A 180 -5.46 -11.35 -4.16
CA CYS A 180 -6.70 -11.63 -4.86
C CYS A 180 -7.88 -10.94 -4.19
N ASP A 181 -8.78 -10.44 -5.02
CA ASP A 181 -10.12 -10.03 -4.64
C ASP A 181 -11.10 -11.08 -5.15
N TYR A 182 -11.83 -11.69 -4.21
CA TYR A 182 -12.83 -12.71 -4.47
C TYR A 182 -14.23 -12.08 -4.45
N GLU A 183 -15.00 -12.34 -5.49
CA GLU A 183 -16.45 -12.11 -5.53
C GLU A 183 -17.12 -13.45 -5.29
N ILE A 184 -17.86 -13.59 -4.20
CA ILE A 184 -18.53 -14.83 -3.83
C ILE A 184 -20.02 -14.64 -4.07
N LEU A 185 -20.58 -15.39 -5.01
CA LEU A 185 -22.00 -15.36 -5.37
C LEU A 185 -22.75 -16.51 -4.70
N LEU A 186 -23.90 -16.21 -4.11
CA LEU A 186 -24.77 -17.19 -3.46
C LEU A 186 -25.66 -17.90 -4.49
N ASP A 187 -25.52 -19.22 -4.60
CA ASP A 187 -26.39 -20.07 -5.41
C ASP A 187 -27.29 -20.94 -4.51
N GLN A 188 -28.60 -20.88 -4.75
CA GLN A 188 -29.60 -21.65 -4.00
C GLN A 188 -29.67 -23.13 -4.42
N ARG A 189 -28.98 -23.53 -5.49
CA ARG A 189 -28.84 -24.92 -5.93
C ARG A 189 -27.82 -25.64 -5.05
N ASN A 190 -27.87 -26.97 -5.05
CA ASN A 190 -26.81 -27.78 -4.46
C ASN A 190 -25.73 -28.04 -5.51
N TYR A 191 -24.46 -27.95 -5.12
CA TYR A 191 -23.32 -28.28 -5.97
C TYR A 191 -23.45 -29.69 -6.56
N SER A 192 -23.88 -30.65 -5.72
CA SER A 192 -24.07 -32.04 -6.14
C SER A 192 -25.08 -32.24 -7.28
N ASP A 193 -26.02 -31.32 -7.48
CA ASP A 193 -26.98 -31.38 -8.59
C ASP A 193 -26.41 -30.71 -9.84
N VAL A 194 -25.62 -29.65 -9.67
CA VAL A 194 -24.92 -28.96 -10.77
C VAL A 194 -23.91 -29.89 -11.44
N VAL A 195 -22.99 -30.49 -10.66
CA VAL A 195 -21.93 -31.37 -11.18
C VAL A 195 -22.49 -32.58 -11.94
N LYS A 196 -23.62 -33.16 -11.49
CA LYS A 196 -24.27 -34.29 -12.18
C LYS A 196 -24.80 -33.94 -13.56
N THR A 197 -25.16 -32.67 -13.77
CA THR A 197 -25.71 -32.19 -15.05
C THR A 197 -24.63 -31.71 -16.01
N MET A 198 -23.38 -31.58 -15.55
CA MET A 198 -22.29 -31.12 -16.39
C MET A 198 -21.82 -32.22 -17.35
N PRO A 199 -21.65 -31.90 -18.65
CA PRO A 199 -21.02 -32.83 -19.58
C PRO A 199 -19.59 -33.12 -19.09
N HIS A 200 -19.17 -34.39 -19.09
CA HIS A 200 -17.80 -34.78 -18.73
C HIS A 200 -16.76 -33.90 -19.43
N ARG A 201 -15.99 -33.15 -18.64
CA ARG A 201 -14.76 -32.49 -19.11
C ARG A 201 -13.73 -33.57 -19.40
N MET A 202 -13.18 -33.57 -20.62
CA MET A 202 -11.96 -34.32 -20.89
C MET A 202 -10.83 -33.55 -20.21
N GLU A 203 -10.12 -34.20 -19.29
CA GLU A 203 -8.86 -33.69 -18.73
C GLU A 203 -7.87 -33.46 -19.90
N GLU A 204 -7.31 -32.24 -20.01
CA GLU A 204 -6.20 -31.91 -20.93
C GLU A 204 -4.84 -32.22 -20.32
#